data_AF-A0A7S0Q6T4-F1
#
_entry.id   AF-A0A7S0Q6T4-F1
#
_cell.length_a   1.000
_cell.length_b   1.000
_cell.length_c   1.000
_cell.angle_alpha   90.00
_cell.angle_beta   90.00
_cell.angle_gamma   90.00
#
_symmetry.space_group_name_H-M   'P 1'
#
loop_
_entity.id
_entity.type
_entity.pdbx_description
1 polymer ?
#
loop_
_entity_poly.entity_id
_entity_poly.type
_entity_poly.pdbx_seq_one_letter_code
_entity_poly.pdbx_strand_id
1 'polypeptide(L)'
;MMLTSFLVSKPCLTGRMHNYHGQRCASACMSDIVLHEGDGWLAVNKPRGMVVHDGQSSLVAALEAAGYKGVSPCHRLDADTSGVMLCSQRPDVKARITASLAEPRTLKQYQGVVKGKLLGSGTWDQPISPKAEGRKNPRGISATRVPAVTDYAALAEHEHLTVTSFVLRTGRTHQIRKHAACNKHPILGDTRYGPGSTHAAFDGMALHAARLRIAIDGTTHHFEAPLPAAWDELLSPFGSLESLVMPEMSDNALLASGVTPPGEGAAVDGNDALRHSGEVAYWNRKGYGFIKREGMGLENIYVHQRSIVGDGFRSLLKGEDVVFSVGTMPDGKLEARRVTGPGGRPVVGQPREAEQPRALRGPPRGGIRAPTKRKAAGPVPPGV
;
A
#
# COMPACT_ATOMS: atom_id res chain seq x y z
N MET A 1 17.92 28.01 -42.45
CA MET A 1 17.44 28.20 -41.06
C MET A 1 16.00 28.68 -41.12
N MET A 2 15.19 28.20 -40.17
CA MET A 2 13.73 28.35 -40.03
C MET A 2 12.87 27.42 -40.88
N LEU A 3 12.53 26.26 -40.31
CA LEU A 3 11.37 25.47 -40.71
C LEU A 3 10.20 25.79 -39.77
N THR A 4 9.17 26.33 -40.40
CA THR A 4 7.81 26.60 -39.93
C THR A 4 7.12 25.34 -39.41
N SER A 5 6.59 25.41 -38.18
CA SER A 5 5.78 24.36 -37.57
C SER A 5 4.36 24.41 -38.14
N PHE A 6 4.00 23.40 -38.94
CA PHE A 6 2.64 23.17 -39.42
C PHE A 6 1.82 22.51 -38.30
N LEU A 7 0.94 23.29 -37.66
CA LEU A 7 -0.16 22.78 -36.84
C LEU A 7 -1.21 22.14 -37.76
N VAL A 8 -1.09 20.83 -37.99
CA VAL A 8 -2.18 20.05 -38.57
C VAL A 8 -3.21 19.81 -37.45
N SER A 9 -4.32 20.55 -37.49
CA SER A 9 -5.49 20.31 -36.64
C SER A 9 -6.03 18.91 -36.94
N LYS A 10 -5.80 17.96 -36.02
CA LYS A 10 -6.41 16.62 -36.09
C LYS A 10 -7.93 16.74 -35.82
N PRO A 11 -8.79 16.02 -36.57
CA PRO A 11 -10.24 16.11 -36.37
C PRO A 11 -10.65 15.54 -35.00
N CYS A 12 -11.46 16.30 -34.27
CA CYS A 12 -12.17 15.83 -33.08
C CYS A 12 -13.23 14.81 -33.52
N LEU A 13 -12.88 13.52 -33.49
CA LEU A 13 -13.82 12.43 -33.70
C LEU A 13 -14.60 12.22 -32.40
N THR A 14 -15.75 12.88 -32.26
CA THR A 14 -16.71 12.62 -31.18
C THR A 14 -17.39 11.27 -31.41
N GLY A 15 -16.71 10.18 -31.07
CA GLY A 15 -17.29 8.84 -31.05
C GLY A 15 -18.23 8.68 -29.86
N ARG A 16 -19.49 8.28 -30.10
CA ARG A 16 -20.48 8.00 -29.03
C ARG A 16 -20.07 6.77 -28.24
N MET A 17 -19.45 6.95 -27.07
CA MET A 17 -19.15 5.85 -26.16
C MET A 17 -20.38 5.51 -25.30
N HIS A 18 -20.82 4.25 -25.36
CA HIS A 18 -21.84 3.70 -24.47
C HIS A 18 -21.19 2.63 -23.58
N ASN A 19 -21.54 2.62 -22.30
CA ASN A 19 -21.06 1.61 -21.35
C ASN A 19 -21.80 0.28 -21.53
N TYR A 20 -21.28 -0.77 -20.89
CA TYR A 20 -21.87 -2.13 -20.84
C TYR A 20 -23.33 -2.15 -20.31
N HIS A 21 -23.78 -1.06 -19.67
CA HIS A 21 -25.14 -0.87 -19.16
C HIS A 21 -25.98 0.16 -19.95
N GLY A 22 -25.54 0.57 -21.14
CA GLY A 22 -26.31 1.48 -22.01
C GLY A 22 -26.37 2.95 -21.56
N GLN A 23 -25.71 3.34 -20.47
CA GLN A 23 -25.58 4.74 -20.07
C GLN A 23 -24.58 5.50 -20.94
N ARG A 24 -24.93 6.76 -21.24
CA ARG A 24 -24.13 7.73 -21.99
C ARG A 24 -22.83 8.02 -21.23
N CYS A 25 -21.68 7.65 -21.81
CA CYS A 25 -20.43 8.23 -21.38
C CYS A 25 -20.32 9.66 -21.92
N ALA A 26 -19.84 10.58 -21.09
CA ALA A 26 -19.30 11.84 -21.59
C ALA A 26 -18.28 11.49 -22.69
N SER A 27 -18.41 12.07 -23.88
CA SER A 27 -17.52 11.78 -25.01
C SER A 27 -16.12 12.26 -24.64
N ALA A 28 -15.26 11.36 -24.17
CA ALA A 28 -13.84 11.65 -24.04
C ALA A 28 -13.31 11.95 -25.44
N CYS A 29 -12.67 13.11 -25.63
CA CYS A 29 -12.04 13.39 -26.90
C CYS A 29 -10.78 12.53 -27.02
N MET A 30 -10.44 12.09 -28.23
CA MET A 30 -9.32 11.14 -28.42
C MET A 30 -7.97 11.70 -27.96
N SER A 31 -7.80 13.03 -28.01
CA SER A 31 -6.62 13.73 -27.46
C SER A 31 -6.49 13.62 -25.94
N ASP A 32 -7.57 13.26 -25.22
CA ASP A 32 -7.51 13.03 -23.77
C ASP A 32 -7.09 11.59 -23.43
N ILE A 33 -7.16 10.67 -24.41
CA ILE A 33 -6.88 9.24 -24.20
C ILE A 33 -5.39 8.95 -24.37
N VAL A 34 -4.71 9.51 -25.37
CA VAL A 34 -3.28 9.26 -25.58
C VAL A 34 -2.46 10.28 -24.81
N LEU A 35 -1.74 9.82 -23.79
CA LEU A 35 -0.87 10.66 -22.95
C LEU A 35 0.49 10.87 -23.61
N HIS A 36 1.08 9.79 -24.12
CA HIS A 36 2.40 9.81 -24.75
C HIS A 36 2.50 8.79 -25.88
N GLU A 37 3.29 9.11 -26.89
CA GLU A 37 3.68 8.23 -27.97
C GLU A 37 5.20 8.03 -27.95
N GLY A 38 5.65 6.81 -28.19
CA GLY A 38 7.06 6.50 -28.41
C GLY A 38 7.24 5.50 -29.55
N ASP A 39 8.46 4.97 -29.70
CA ASP A 39 8.78 4.04 -30.80
C ASP A 39 8.07 2.69 -30.65
N GLY A 40 6.88 2.59 -31.24
CA GLY A 40 6.04 1.40 -31.24
C GLY A 40 5.26 1.17 -29.94
N TRP A 41 5.20 2.15 -29.02
CA TRP A 41 4.39 2.09 -27.80
C TRP A 41 3.56 3.36 -27.58
N LEU A 42 2.49 3.23 -26.81
CA LEU A 42 1.56 4.28 -26.42
C LEU A 42 1.31 4.20 -24.92
N ALA A 43 1.36 5.34 -24.22
CA ALA A 43 0.79 5.47 -22.89
C ALA A 43 -0.57 6.15 -23.01
N VAL A 44 -1.61 5.53 -22.44
CA VAL A 44 -2.99 6.00 -22.55
C VAL A 44 -3.63 6.19 -21.18
N ASN A 45 -4.52 7.17 -21.07
CA ASN A 45 -5.45 7.32 -19.96
C ASN A 45 -6.72 6.51 -20.27
N LYS A 46 -6.78 5.27 -19.79
CA LYS A 46 -7.95 4.42 -20.01
C LYS A 46 -9.13 4.99 -19.22
N PRO A 47 -10.27 5.32 -19.85
CA PRO A 47 -11.46 5.73 -19.11
C PRO A 47 -12.03 4.57 -18.30
N ARG A 48 -12.78 4.91 -17.25
CA ARG A 48 -13.58 3.93 -16.48
C ARG A 48 -14.67 3.32 -17.39
N GLY A 49 -15.03 2.07 -17.13
CA GLY A 49 -16.14 1.37 -17.80
C GLY A 49 -15.76 0.80 -19.17
N MET A 50 -14.58 1.18 -19.69
CA MET A 50 -14.03 0.67 -20.93
C MET A 50 -13.27 -0.64 -20.69
N VAL A 51 -13.72 -1.67 -21.38
CA VAL A 51 -13.01 -2.95 -21.51
C VAL A 51 -11.79 -2.78 -22.41
N VAL A 52 -10.76 -3.58 -22.17
CA VAL A 52 -9.48 -3.41 -22.83
C VAL A 52 -9.48 -3.98 -24.26
N HIS A 53 -10.01 -5.19 -24.46
CA HIS A 53 -9.89 -5.94 -25.72
C HIS A 53 -11.24 -6.32 -26.35
N ASP A 54 -12.25 -6.60 -25.53
CA ASP A 54 -13.44 -7.28 -26.01
C ASP A 54 -14.49 -6.28 -26.49
N GLY A 55 -14.87 -6.35 -27.77
CA GLY A 55 -15.96 -5.58 -28.33
C GLY A 55 -15.57 -4.26 -29.00
N GLN A 56 -16.54 -3.70 -29.73
CA GLN A 56 -16.37 -2.51 -30.57
C GLN A 56 -16.12 -1.22 -29.77
N SER A 57 -16.44 -1.23 -28.47
CA SER A 57 -16.22 -0.12 -27.53
C SER A 57 -14.98 -0.34 -26.64
N SER A 58 -14.07 -1.24 -27.04
CA SER A 58 -12.84 -1.51 -26.30
C SER A 58 -11.79 -0.40 -26.52
N LEU A 59 -10.83 -0.33 -25.62
CA LEU A 59 -9.68 0.59 -25.75
C LEU A 59 -8.92 0.36 -27.05
N VAL A 60 -8.69 -0.91 -27.43
CA VAL A 60 -8.01 -1.24 -28.68
C VAL A 60 -8.78 -0.73 -29.89
N ALA A 61 -10.10 -0.98 -29.96
CA ALA A 61 -10.93 -0.49 -31.05
C ALA A 61 -10.94 1.04 -31.14
N ALA A 62 -10.95 1.74 -30.00
CA ALA A 62 -10.86 3.20 -29.95
C ALA A 62 -9.52 3.72 -30.51
N LEU A 63 -8.41 3.07 -30.16
CA LEU A 63 -7.08 3.43 -30.66
C LEU A 63 -6.92 3.11 -32.16
N GLU A 64 -7.50 2.01 -32.63
CA GLU A 64 -7.52 1.67 -34.06
C GLU A 64 -8.34 2.68 -34.88
N ALA A 65 -9.50 3.09 -34.37
CA ALA A 65 -10.32 4.14 -34.97
C ALA A 65 -9.60 5.51 -34.98
N ALA A 66 -8.67 5.74 -34.05
CA ALA A 66 -7.81 6.92 -34.02
C ALA A 66 -6.60 6.85 -34.98
N GLY A 67 -6.41 5.73 -35.66
CA GLY A 67 -5.36 5.53 -36.67
C GLY A 67 -4.12 4.78 -36.18
N TYR A 68 -4.06 4.34 -34.92
CA TYR A 68 -2.99 3.48 -34.43
C TYR A 68 -3.22 2.04 -34.88
N LYS A 69 -2.27 1.43 -35.58
CA LYS A 69 -2.47 0.11 -36.19
C LYS A 69 -1.83 -0.99 -35.35
N GLY A 70 -2.49 -2.15 -35.28
CA GLY A 70 -1.93 -3.34 -34.61
C GLY A 70 -1.74 -3.14 -33.10
N VAL A 71 -2.59 -2.33 -32.47
CA VAL A 71 -2.46 -1.97 -31.07
C VAL A 71 -2.75 -3.18 -30.18
N SER A 72 -1.84 -3.43 -29.25
CA SER A 72 -1.93 -4.51 -28.28
C SER A 72 -1.52 -4.03 -26.88
N PRO A 73 -2.36 -4.17 -25.86
CA PRO A 73 -2.05 -3.95 -24.46
C PRO A 73 -0.82 -4.69 -23.96
N CYS A 74 0.05 -3.98 -23.25
CA CYS A 74 1.22 -4.55 -22.56
C CYS A 74 0.88 -5.07 -21.16
N HIS A 75 -0.20 -4.56 -20.56
CA HIS A 75 -0.78 -5.07 -19.32
C HIS A 75 -2.28 -4.80 -19.29
N ARG A 76 -2.94 -5.19 -18.19
CA ARG A 76 -4.38 -5.01 -18.01
C ARG A 76 -4.68 -4.08 -16.84
N LEU A 77 -5.73 -3.28 -17.02
CA LEU A 77 -6.51 -2.67 -15.95
C LEU A 77 -7.89 -3.32 -15.94
N ASP A 78 -8.55 -3.34 -14.78
CA ASP A 78 -9.94 -3.78 -14.73
C ASP A 78 -10.83 -2.79 -15.52
N ALA A 79 -11.98 -3.25 -16.02
CA ALA A 79 -12.88 -2.42 -16.83
C ALA A 79 -13.25 -1.11 -16.12
N ASP A 80 -13.57 -1.19 -14.82
CA ASP A 80 -13.93 -0.02 -14.01
C ASP A 80 -12.74 0.76 -13.42
N THR A 81 -11.51 0.29 -13.58
CA THR A 81 -10.31 1.05 -13.18
C THR A 81 -9.94 2.02 -14.30
N SER A 82 -9.71 3.29 -13.98
CA SER A 82 -9.25 4.29 -14.96
C SER A 82 -7.74 4.53 -14.87
N GLY A 83 -7.15 5.31 -15.77
CA GLY A 83 -5.77 5.81 -15.66
C GLY A 83 -4.76 5.16 -16.60
N VAL A 84 -3.48 5.33 -16.28
CA VAL A 84 -2.33 4.99 -17.13
C VAL A 84 -2.32 3.51 -17.50
N MET A 85 -2.23 3.26 -18.80
CA MET A 85 -2.06 1.95 -19.38
C MET A 85 -1.12 2.00 -20.59
N LEU A 86 -0.24 1.00 -20.71
CA LEU A 86 0.65 0.88 -21.86
C LEU A 86 0.08 -0.07 -22.91
N CYS A 87 0.15 0.38 -24.16
CA CYS A 87 -0.12 -0.40 -25.36
C CYS A 87 1.09 -0.38 -26.29
N SER A 88 1.17 -1.34 -27.19
CA SER A 88 2.23 -1.50 -28.18
C SER A 88 1.65 -1.77 -29.54
N GLN A 89 2.22 -1.14 -30.56
CA GLN A 89 1.94 -1.42 -31.98
C GLN A 89 2.85 -2.52 -32.55
N ARG A 90 3.87 -2.95 -31.79
CA ARG A 90 4.81 -4.00 -32.20
C ARG A 90 4.93 -5.15 -31.19
N PRO A 91 4.96 -6.43 -31.63
CA PRO A 91 5.09 -7.57 -30.73
C PRO A 91 6.38 -7.58 -29.89
N ASP A 92 7.51 -7.15 -30.45
CA ASP A 92 8.80 -7.10 -29.76
C ASP A 92 8.78 -6.03 -28.65
N VAL A 93 8.25 -4.84 -28.92
CA VAL A 93 8.07 -3.78 -27.92
C VAL A 93 7.12 -4.23 -26.81
N LYS A 94 6.02 -4.91 -27.16
CA LYS A 94 5.08 -5.48 -26.18
C LYS A 94 5.79 -6.41 -25.22
N ALA A 95 6.58 -7.35 -25.74
CA ALA A 95 7.33 -8.31 -24.92
C ALA A 95 8.29 -7.60 -23.96
N ARG A 96 9.05 -6.60 -24.44
CA ARG A 96 9.98 -5.82 -23.60
C ARG A 96 9.27 -5.04 -22.50
N ILE A 97 8.19 -4.32 -22.83
CA ILE A 97 7.41 -3.57 -21.84
C ILE A 97 6.78 -4.52 -20.82
N THR A 98 6.25 -5.66 -21.27
CA THR A 98 5.62 -6.66 -20.38
C THR A 98 6.65 -7.23 -19.39
N ALA A 99 7.87 -7.51 -19.85
CA ALA A 99 8.97 -7.93 -19.00
C ALA A 99 9.34 -6.83 -17.98
N SER A 100 9.50 -5.58 -18.42
CA SER A 100 9.86 -4.47 -17.52
C SER A 100 8.76 -4.18 -16.48
N LEU A 101 7.48 -4.35 -16.82
CA LEU A 101 6.36 -4.20 -15.87
C LEU A 101 6.41 -5.19 -14.69
N ALA A 102 7.08 -6.32 -14.88
CA ALA A 102 7.29 -7.34 -13.84
C ALA A 102 8.51 -7.07 -12.97
N GLU A 103 9.38 -6.13 -13.35
CA GLU A 103 10.60 -5.82 -12.59
C GLU A 103 10.27 -5.01 -11.32
N PRO A 104 11.00 -5.24 -10.21
CA PRO A 104 10.78 -4.51 -8.95
C PRO A 104 10.95 -2.99 -9.08
N ARG A 105 11.82 -2.55 -10.01
CA ARG A 105 12.07 -1.14 -10.31
C ARG A 105 10.93 -0.43 -11.07
N THR A 106 9.89 -1.16 -11.46
CA THR A 106 8.70 -0.54 -12.06
C THR A 106 7.73 -0.13 -10.98
N LEU A 107 7.44 1.17 -10.92
CA LEU A 107 6.52 1.73 -9.95
C LEU A 107 5.14 1.89 -10.59
N LYS A 108 4.13 1.31 -9.92
CA LYS A 108 2.73 1.33 -10.31
C LYS A 108 1.94 1.94 -9.16
N GLN A 109 1.59 3.22 -9.26
CA GLN A 109 0.90 3.96 -8.22
C GLN A 109 -0.53 4.29 -8.65
N TYR A 110 -1.46 4.07 -7.72
CA TYR A 110 -2.89 4.25 -7.90
C TYR A 110 -3.42 5.20 -6.84
N GLN A 111 -4.48 5.93 -7.16
CA GLN A 111 -5.34 6.56 -6.17
C GLN A 111 -6.67 5.83 -6.12
N GLY A 112 -7.27 5.75 -4.94
CA GLY A 112 -8.63 5.26 -4.78
C GLY A 112 -9.31 5.86 -3.56
N VAL A 113 -10.62 5.66 -3.49
CA VAL A 113 -11.40 5.96 -2.29
C VAL A 113 -11.84 4.65 -1.67
N VAL A 114 -11.48 4.43 -0.41
CA VAL A 114 -11.90 3.25 0.37
C VAL A 114 -13.01 3.62 1.34
N LYS A 115 -13.82 2.62 1.71
CA LYS A 115 -14.79 2.74 2.79
C LYS A 115 -14.13 2.61 4.17
N GLY A 116 -14.70 3.31 5.15
CA GLY A 116 -14.20 3.42 6.51
C GLY A 116 -13.07 4.44 6.64
N LYS A 117 -12.62 4.63 7.89
CA LYS A 117 -11.46 5.46 8.23
C LYS A 117 -10.21 4.59 8.22
N LEU A 118 -9.36 4.77 7.20
CA LEU A 118 -8.05 4.15 7.09
C LEU A 118 -7.02 5.20 7.49
N LEU A 119 -6.22 4.93 8.53
CA LEU A 119 -5.30 5.92 9.09
C LEU A 119 -3.87 5.67 8.63
N GLY A 120 -3.13 6.75 8.36
CA GLY A 120 -1.70 6.72 8.10
C GLY A 120 -1.31 5.85 6.90
N SER A 121 -0.16 5.20 6.97
CA SER A 121 0.39 4.38 5.89
C SER A 121 0.78 2.99 6.37
N GLY A 122 0.81 2.03 5.45
CA GLY A 122 1.27 0.67 5.76
C GLY A 122 1.38 -0.23 4.53
N THR A 123 1.54 -1.52 4.79
CA THR A 123 1.67 -2.55 3.75
C THR A 123 0.64 -3.64 3.99
N TRP A 124 -0.06 -4.03 2.93
CA TRP A 124 -0.89 -5.22 2.87
C TRP A 124 -0.17 -6.29 2.04
N ASP A 125 0.26 -7.36 2.70
CA ASP A 125 1.08 -8.45 2.15
C ASP A 125 0.38 -9.82 2.17
N GLN A 126 -0.92 -9.84 2.48
CA GLN A 126 -1.66 -11.09 2.59
C GLN A 126 -1.74 -11.77 1.21
N PRO A 127 -1.35 -13.05 1.07
CA PRO A 127 -1.42 -13.72 -0.22
C PRO A 127 -2.87 -13.90 -0.67
N ILE A 128 -3.08 -13.80 -1.98
CA ILE A 128 -4.40 -13.82 -2.63
C ILE A 128 -4.41 -14.74 -3.85
N SER A 129 -5.58 -15.29 -4.18
CA SER A 129 -5.79 -16.07 -5.40
C SER A 129 -5.57 -15.22 -6.67
N PRO A 130 -4.96 -15.79 -7.73
CA PRO A 130 -4.82 -15.12 -9.03
C PRO A 130 -6.13 -15.06 -9.83
N LYS A 131 -7.22 -15.72 -9.37
CA LYS A 131 -8.52 -15.73 -10.04
C LYS A 131 -9.40 -14.56 -9.64
N ALA A 132 -10.41 -14.26 -10.45
CA ALA A 132 -11.44 -13.29 -10.09
C ALA A 132 -12.38 -13.88 -9.02
N GLU A 133 -12.06 -13.65 -7.75
CA GLU A 133 -12.89 -14.07 -6.59
C GLU A 133 -14.13 -13.17 -6.40
N GLY A 134 -14.90 -13.38 -5.33
CA GLY A 134 -16.05 -12.54 -4.97
C GLY A 134 -16.09 -12.12 -3.49
N ARG A 135 -17.05 -11.27 -3.14
CA ARG A 135 -17.22 -10.62 -1.82
C ARG A 135 -17.15 -11.54 -0.61
N LYS A 136 -17.69 -12.76 -0.71
CA LYS A 136 -17.70 -13.73 0.41
C LYS A 136 -16.31 -14.30 0.71
N ASN A 137 -15.43 -14.36 -0.29
CA ASN A 137 -14.08 -14.90 -0.15
C ASN A 137 -13.09 -14.13 -1.04
N PRO A 138 -12.82 -12.85 -0.76
CA PRO A 138 -12.00 -12.00 -1.62
C PRO A 138 -10.57 -12.54 -1.80
N ARG A 139 -10.04 -13.27 -0.82
CA ARG A 139 -8.70 -13.87 -0.85
C ARG A 139 -8.63 -15.14 -1.71
N GLY A 140 -9.75 -15.78 -1.99
CA GLY A 140 -9.80 -17.12 -2.57
C GLY A 140 -9.36 -18.21 -1.58
N ILE A 141 -9.40 -19.46 -2.03
CA ILE A 141 -9.05 -20.64 -1.21
C ILE A 141 -7.55 -20.69 -0.93
N SER A 142 -7.15 -21.14 0.26
CA SER A 142 -5.77 -21.08 0.75
C SER A 142 -4.75 -21.70 -0.23
N ALA A 143 -5.09 -22.87 -0.80
CA ALA A 143 -4.23 -23.61 -1.73
C ALA A 143 -3.90 -22.88 -3.04
N THR A 144 -4.66 -21.84 -3.40
CA THR A 144 -4.46 -21.08 -4.67
C THR A 144 -3.80 -19.72 -4.46
N ARG A 145 -3.56 -19.32 -3.20
CA ARG A 145 -3.07 -17.99 -2.89
C ARG A 145 -1.60 -17.86 -3.28
N VAL A 146 -1.27 -16.76 -3.93
CA VAL A 146 0.10 -16.40 -4.29
C VAL A 146 0.51 -15.11 -3.58
N PRO A 147 1.81 -14.87 -3.35
CA PRO A 147 2.29 -13.63 -2.76
C PRO A 147 1.80 -12.41 -3.52
N ALA A 148 1.32 -11.43 -2.76
CA ALA A 148 0.85 -10.15 -3.24
C ALA A 148 1.17 -9.07 -2.21
N VAL A 149 1.71 -7.93 -2.65
CA VAL A 149 2.12 -6.84 -1.77
C VAL A 149 1.66 -5.50 -2.34
N THR A 150 0.91 -4.76 -1.53
CA THR A 150 0.37 -3.43 -1.82
C THR A 150 0.72 -2.51 -0.66
N ASP A 151 1.50 -1.46 -0.92
CA ASP A 151 1.67 -0.38 0.05
C ASP A 151 0.51 0.60 -0.09
N TYR A 152 0.11 1.22 1.02
CA TYR A 152 -0.94 2.23 1.04
C TYR A 152 -0.54 3.43 1.92
N ALA A 153 -1.10 4.59 1.59
CA ALA A 153 -1.06 5.78 2.42
C ALA A 153 -2.41 6.50 2.33
N ALA A 154 -3.04 6.72 3.48
CA ALA A 154 -4.20 7.59 3.61
C ALA A 154 -3.75 9.04 3.34
N LEU A 155 -4.45 9.70 2.41
CA LEU A 155 -4.16 11.06 2.00
C LEU A 155 -5.12 12.04 2.69
N ALA A 156 -6.41 11.71 2.71
CA ALA A 156 -7.42 12.47 3.43
C ALA A 156 -8.59 11.59 3.84
N GLU A 157 -9.27 12.00 4.90
CA GLU A 157 -10.41 11.30 5.48
C GLU A 157 -11.62 12.23 5.52
N HIS A 158 -12.79 11.68 5.22
CA HIS A 158 -14.06 12.38 5.38
C HIS A 158 -15.14 11.37 5.77
N GLU A 159 -15.77 11.58 6.92
CA GLU A 159 -16.80 10.70 7.49
C GLU A 159 -16.41 9.20 7.52
N HIS A 160 -16.97 8.43 6.58
CA HIS A 160 -16.81 6.99 6.43
C HIS A 160 -16.04 6.62 5.16
N LEU A 161 -15.23 7.53 4.64
CA LEU A 161 -14.42 7.35 3.44
C LEU A 161 -13.00 7.87 3.67
N THR A 162 -12.06 7.28 2.95
CA THR A 162 -10.66 7.71 2.93
C THR A 162 -10.13 7.73 1.51
N VAL A 163 -9.54 8.86 1.08
CA VAL A 163 -8.74 8.93 -0.15
C VAL A 163 -7.39 8.31 0.14
N THR A 164 -6.96 7.36 -0.69
CA THR A 164 -5.80 6.51 -0.41
C THR A 164 -4.93 6.36 -1.66
N SER A 165 -3.62 6.56 -1.50
CA SER A 165 -2.60 6.17 -2.47
C SER A 165 -2.26 4.70 -2.28
N PHE A 166 -2.09 3.95 -3.36
CA PHE A 166 -1.63 2.57 -3.37
C PHE A 166 -0.41 2.42 -4.27
N VAL A 167 0.60 1.67 -3.83
CA VAL A 167 1.74 1.29 -4.66
C VAL A 167 1.81 -0.23 -4.78
N LEU A 168 1.79 -0.73 -6.00
CA LEU A 168 1.83 -2.16 -6.28
C LEU A 168 3.27 -2.66 -6.48
N ARG A 169 3.77 -3.45 -5.53
CA ARG A 169 5.02 -4.21 -5.70
C ARG A 169 4.81 -5.48 -6.52
N THR A 170 3.59 -6.02 -6.50
CA THR A 170 3.17 -7.16 -7.32
C THR A 170 1.92 -6.81 -8.13
N GLY A 171 1.65 -7.53 -9.23
CA GLY A 171 0.51 -7.28 -10.11
C GLY A 171 -0.45 -8.47 -10.23
N ARG A 172 -1.18 -8.82 -9.15
CA ARG A 172 -2.17 -9.91 -9.18
C ARG A 172 -3.57 -9.42 -9.58
N THR A 173 -4.42 -10.33 -10.05
CA THR A 173 -5.81 -10.03 -10.43
C THR A 173 -6.58 -9.40 -9.27
N HIS A 174 -7.11 -8.18 -9.50
CA HIS A 174 -7.89 -7.40 -8.53
C HIS A 174 -7.15 -7.12 -7.22
N GLN A 175 -5.81 -7.04 -7.24
CA GLN A 175 -4.99 -7.02 -6.02
C GLN A 175 -5.40 -5.93 -5.01
N ILE A 176 -5.44 -4.66 -5.43
CA ILE A 176 -5.83 -3.54 -4.56
C ILE A 176 -7.22 -3.80 -3.97
N ARG A 177 -8.19 -4.10 -4.84
CA ARG A 177 -9.59 -4.35 -4.46
C ARG A 177 -9.73 -5.46 -3.42
N LYS A 178 -9.02 -6.58 -3.62
CA LYS A 178 -8.99 -7.69 -2.68
C LYS A 178 -8.32 -7.31 -1.37
N HIS A 179 -7.12 -6.73 -1.39
CA HIS A 179 -6.43 -6.32 -0.16
C HIS A 179 -7.28 -5.35 0.65
N ALA A 180 -7.83 -4.34 0.00
CA ALA A 180 -8.69 -3.33 0.60
C ALA A 180 -9.92 -4.00 1.27
N ALA A 181 -10.62 -4.90 0.57
CA ALA A 181 -11.74 -5.66 1.14
C ALA A 181 -11.33 -6.58 2.30
N CYS A 182 -10.18 -7.26 2.21
CA CYS A 182 -9.67 -8.14 3.28
C CYS A 182 -9.33 -7.37 4.55
N ASN A 183 -8.91 -6.12 4.41
CA ASN A 183 -8.60 -5.21 5.50
C ASN A 183 -9.81 -4.36 5.91
N LYS A 184 -11.04 -4.73 5.50
CA LYS A 184 -12.31 -4.06 5.85
C LYS A 184 -12.46 -2.63 5.32
N HIS A 185 -11.67 -2.28 4.32
CA HIS A 185 -11.69 -1.00 3.63
C HIS A 185 -11.94 -1.19 2.13
N PRO A 186 -13.05 -1.82 1.70
CA PRO A 186 -13.29 -2.06 0.27
C PRO A 186 -13.34 -0.74 -0.51
N ILE A 187 -12.89 -0.78 -1.76
CA ILE A 187 -12.96 0.36 -2.69
C ILE A 187 -14.43 0.80 -2.84
N LEU A 188 -14.66 2.12 -2.80
CA LEU A 188 -15.97 2.72 -3.01
C LEU A 188 -16.54 2.31 -4.38
N GLY A 189 -17.80 1.89 -4.40
CA GLY A 189 -18.51 1.40 -5.58
C GLY A 189 -17.98 0.09 -6.17
N ASP A 190 -17.09 -0.63 -5.48
CA ASP A 190 -16.73 -2.00 -5.89
C ASP A 190 -17.89 -2.96 -5.60
N THR A 191 -18.58 -3.39 -6.64
CA THR A 191 -19.71 -4.34 -6.59
C THR A 191 -19.29 -5.79 -6.39
N ARG A 192 -18.02 -6.12 -6.68
CA ARG A 192 -17.51 -7.50 -6.60
C ARG A 192 -16.99 -7.83 -5.21
N TYR A 193 -16.25 -6.93 -4.59
CA TYR A 193 -15.60 -7.15 -3.28
C TYR A 193 -16.15 -6.26 -2.17
N GLY A 194 -16.82 -5.17 -2.52
CA GLY A 194 -17.48 -4.26 -1.58
C GLY A 194 -18.99 -4.46 -1.52
N PRO A 195 -19.69 -3.56 -0.81
CA PRO A 195 -21.14 -3.61 -0.72
C PRO A 195 -21.86 -3.33 -2.04
N GLY A 196 -21.15 -2.89 -3.08
CA GLY A 196 -21.74 -2.32 -4.28
C GLY A 196 -22.44 -0.98 -4.06
N SER A 197 -22.78 -0.60 -2.82
CA SER A 197 -23.36 0.71 -2.55
C SER A 197 -22.39 1.81 -2.99
N THR A 198 -22.89 2.62 -3.90
CA THR A 198 -22.27 3.82 -4.43
C THR A 198 -22.43 4.97 -3.43
N HIS A 199 -21.63 6.01 -3.60
CA HIS A 199 -21.88 7.28 -2.92
C HIS A 199 -22.93 8.04 -3.74
N ALA A 200 -23.80 8.85 -3.12
CA ALA A 200 -24.81 9.60 -3.86
C ALA A 200 -24.20 10.49 -4.97
N ALA A 201 -22.98 10.98 -4.73
CA ALA A 201 -22.22 11.81 -5.67
C ALA A 201 -21.30 11.02 -6.64
N PHE A 202 -21.27 9.68 -6.58
CA PHE A 202 -20.39 8.90 -7.45
C PHE A 202 -20.90 7.48 -7.73
N ASP A 203 -21.28 7.24 -8.98
CA ASP A 203 -21.68 5.93 -9.49
C ASP A 203 -20.50 5.22 -10.16
N GLY A 204 -19.82 4.36 -9.41
CA GLY A 204 -18.74 3.53 -9.95
C GLY A 204 -17.64 3.17 -8.98
N MET A 205 -16.66 2.39 -9.46
CA MET A 205 -15.47 2.06 -8.68
C MET A 205 -14.48 3.22 -8.66
N ALA A 206 -14.17 3.73 -7.47
CA ALA A 206 -13.21 4.82 -7.28
C ALA A 206 -11.78 4.28 -7.19
N LEU A 207 -11.24 3.81 -8.32
CA LEU A 207 -9.85 3.38 -8.46
C LEU A 207 -9.24 3.89 -9.77
N HIS A 208 -8.07 4.52 -9.67
CA HIS A 208 -7.40 5.19 -10.77
C HIS A 208 -5.89 4.87 -10.76
N ALA A 209 -5.36 4.36 -11.87
CA ALA A 209 -3.94 4.14 -12.10
C ALA A 209 -3.26 5.47 -12.42
N ALA A 210 -2.91 6.24 -11.38
CA ALA A 210 -2.49 7.62 -11.55
C ALA A 210 -1.09 7.77 -12.15
N ARG A 211 -0.12 6.96 -11.69
CA ARG A 211 1.28 7.11 -12.11
C ARG A 211 1.92 5.76 -12.44
N LEU A 212 2.67 5.74 -13.53
CA LEU A 212 3.50 4.61 -13.94
C LEU A 212 4.91 5.13 -14.22
N ARG A 213 5.90 4.53 -13.56
CA ARG A 213 7.32 4.76 -13.88
C ARG A 213 7.97 3.44 -14.24
N ILE A 214 8.54 3.39 -15.44
CA ILE A 214 9.02 2.17 -16.08
C ILE A 214 10.17 2.50 -17.00
N ALA A 215 11.11 1.58 -17.20
CA ALA A 215 12.09 1.74 -18.24
C ALA A 215 11.67 1.05 -19.54
N ILE A 216 11.80 1.77 -20.63
CA ILE A 216 11.54 1.28 -21.98
C ILE A 216 12.82 1.55 -22.76
N ASP A 217 13.41 0.50 -23.33
CA ASP A 217 14.63 0.57 -24.15
C ASP A 217 15.78 1.36 -23.47
N GLY A 218 15.98 1.10 -22.18
CA GLY A 218 17.04 1.71 -21.36
C GLY A 218 16.72 3.10 -20.80
N THR A 219 15.64 3.74 -21.25
CA THR A 219 15.22 5.07 -20.77
C THR A 219 14.10 4.94 -19.74
N THR A 220 14.23 5.61 -18.59
CA THR A 220 13.15 5.68 -17.60
C THR A 220 12.11 6.69 -18.03
N HIS A 221 10.86 6.23 -18.19
CA HIS A 221 9.71 7.05 -18.50
C HIS A 221 8.80 7.20 -17.27
N HIS A 222 8.20 8.37 -17.16
CA HIS A 222 7.24 8.73 -16.13
C HIS A 222 5.94 9.13 -16.83
N PHE A 223 4.87 8.42 -16.49
CA PHE A 223 3.54 8.67 -17.04
C PHE A 223 2.60 9.01 -15.90
N GLU A 224 1.80 10.05 -16.11
CA GLU A 224 0.76 10.48 -15.17
C GLU A 224 -0.55 10.66 -15.93
N ALA A 225 -1.62 10.09 -15.38
CA ALA A 225 -2.97 10.35 -15.85
C ALA A 225 -3.63 11.35 -14.89
N PRO A 226 -4.31 12.38 -15.41
CA PRO A 226 -5.09 13.27 -14.56
C PRO A 226 -6.21 12.49 -13.89
N LEU A 227 -6.55 12.88 -12.66
CA LEU A 227 -7.72 12.32 -11.99
C LEU A 227 -8.96 12.49 -12.86
N PRO A 228 -9.87 11.50 -12.91
CA PRO A 228 -11.07 11.63 -13.71
C PRO A 228 -11.92 12.80 -13.19
N ALA A 229 -12.36 13.71 -14.05
CA ALA A 229 -13.21 14.84 -13.66
C ALA A 229 -14.50 14.42 -12.91
N ALA A 230 -14.99 13.20 -13.15
CA ALA A 230 -16.10 12.62 -12.39
C ALA A 230 -15.80 12.44 -10.88
N TRP A 231 -14.55 12.59 -10.46
CA TRP A 231 -14.15 12.54 -9.05
C TRP A 231 -14.24 13.90 -8.37
N ASP A 232 -14.46 15.01 -9.09
CA ASP A 232 -14.48 16.36 -8.49
C ASP A 232 -15.53 16.45 -7.37
N GLU A 233 -16.77 16.02 -7.65
CA GLU A 233 -17.83 15.97 -6.63
C GLU A 233 -17.53 14.96 -5.52
N LEU A 234 -16.93 13.82 -5.86
CA LEU A 234 -16.54 12.78 -4.90
C LEU A 234 -15.47 13.28 -3.92
N LEU A 235 -14.52 14.08 -4.40
CA LEU A 235 -13.37 14.56 -3.62
C LEU A 235 -13.65 15.88 -2.91
N SER A 236 -14.66 16.64 -3.35
CA SER A 236 -15.05 17.92 -2.74
C SER A 236 -15.17 17.92 -1.21
N PRO A 237 -15.64 16.85 -0.53
CA PRO A 237 -15.75 16.85 0.93
C PRO A 237 -14.41 16.68 1.67
N PHE A 238 -13.34 16.26 0.99
CA PHE A 238 -12.05 15.95 1.59
C PHE A 238 -11.09 17.15 1.71
N GLY A 239 -11.50 18.33 1.22
CA GLY A 239 -10.71 19.57 1.25
C GLY A 239 -10.11 19.93 -0.11
N SER A 240 -9.04 20.74 -0.11
CA SER A 240 -8.41 21.18 -1.36
C SER A 240 -7.74 20.01 -2.10
N LEU A 241 -7.80 20.00 -3.43
CA LEU A 241 -7.14 18.98 -4.25
C LEU A 241 -5.62 18.91 -3.99
N GLU A 242 -5.01 20.00 -3.51
CA GLU A 242 -3.60 20.08 -3.10
C GLU A 242 -3.26 19.13 -1.93
N SER A 243 -4.18 18.91 -0.98
CA SER A 243 -3.96 17.95 0.13
C SER A 243 -4.13 16.50 -0.29
N LEU A 244 -4.76 16.28 -1.46
CA LEU A 244 -4.95 14.97 -2.09
C LEU A 244 -3.84 14.61 -3.08
N VAL A 245 -2.85 15.50 -3.25
CA VAL A 245 -1.70 15.26 -4.10
C VAL A 245 -0.90 14.10 -3.53
N MET A 246 -0.69 13.09 -4.38
CA MET A 246 0.19 11.99 -4.03
C MET A 246 1.62 12.52 -3.89
N PRO A 247 2.33 12.19 -2.78
CA PRO A 247 3.67 12.70 -2.55
C PRO A 247 4.58 12.46 -3.76
N GLU A 248 5.47 13.42 -4.00
CA GLU A 248 6.38 13.43 -5.14
C GLU A 248 7.16 12.12 -5.25
N MET A 249 7.35 11.67 -6.50
CA MET A 249 8.10 10.46 -6.77
C MET A 249 9.58 10.73 -6.57
N SER A 250 10.09 10.53 -5.36
CA SER A 250 11.54 10.47 -5.17
C SER A 250 12.09 9.14 -5.71
N ASP A 251 13.23 9.20 -6.41
CA ASP A 251 13.96 7.99 -6.83
C ASP A 251 14.34 7.09 -5.63
N ASN A 252 14.39 7.66 -4.42
CA ASN A 252 14.61 6.95 -3.17
C ASN A 252 13.44 6.04 -2.75
N ALA A 253 12.20 6.32 -3.18
CA ALA A 253 11.07 5.41 -2.97
C ALA A 253 11.26 4.07 -3.71
N LEU A 254 12.22 4.00 -4.64
CA LEU A 254 12.52 2.84 -5.46
C LEU A 254 13.73 2.03 -5.07
N LEU A 255 14.74 2.61 -4.43
CA LEU A 255 15.81 1.82 -3.83
C LEU A 255 15.27 0.90 -2.71
N ALA A 256 14.11 1.25 -2.15
CA ALA A 256 13.30 0.40 -1.26
C ALA A 256 12.70 -0.87 -1.93
N SER A 257 12.90 -1.06 -3.25
CA SER A 257 12.48 -2.25 -4.02
C SER A 257 13.58 -3.28 -4.28
N GLY A 258 14.81 -3.07 -3.79
CA GLY A 258 15.81 -4.14 -3.66
C GLY A 258 16.49 -4.61 -4.96
N VAL A 259 17.02 -3.68 -5.77
CA VAL A 259 18.00 -4.03 -6.82
C VAL A 259 19.18 -3.05 -6.75
N THR A 260 20.34 -3.55 -6.31
CA THR A 260 21.63 -2.88 -6.40
C THR A 260 22.22 -3.07 -7.81
N PRO A 261 22.82 -2.03 -8.44
CA PRO A 261 23.70 -2.22 -9.60
C PRO A 261 24.97 -2.98 -9.17
N PRO A 262 25.63 -3.73 -10.09
CA PRO A 262 26.89 -4.38 -9.75
C PRO A 262 28.01 -3.34 -9.72
N GLY A 263 28.65 -3.16 -8.56
CA GLY A 263 29.91 -2.45 -8.46
C GLY A 263 30.06 -1.58 -7.21
N GLU A 264 30.85 -2.10 -6.28
CA GLU A 264 31.63 -1.39 -5.24
C GLU A 264 30.91 -0.65 -4.09
N GLY A 265 31.02 -1.25 -2.90
CA GLY A 265 31.30 -0.50 -1.67
C GLY A 265 30.21 -0.52 -0.58
N ALA A 266 30.45 -1.34 0.46
CA ALA A 266 29.93 -1.26 1.82
C ALA A 266 28.40 -1.35 2.06
N ALA A 267 28.00 -2.47 2.64
CA ALA A 267 26.65 -2.78 3.09
C ALA A 267 26.15 -1.84 4.20
N VAL A 268 24.93 -1.31 4.02
CA VAL A 268 24.04 -0.81 5.07
C VAL A 268 22.60 -1.19 4.72
N ASP A 269 21.90 -1.82 5.65
CA ASP A 269 20.62 -2.52 5.47
C ASP A 269 19.42 -1.60 5.13
N GLY A 270 18.67 -1.96 4.08
CA GLY A 270 17.58 -1.17 3.49
C GLY A 270 16.20 -1.27 4.18
N ASN A 271 16.11 -1.06 5.50
CA ASN A 271 14.82 -1.04 6.23
C ASN A 271 14.51 0.32 6.90
N ASP A 272 15.08 1.40 6.37
CA ASP A 272 15.17 2.70 7.08
C ASP A 272 14.23 3.81 6.57
N ALA A 273 13.47 3.62 5.49
CA ALA A 273 12.78 4.73 4.81
C ALA A 273 11.51 5.29 5.51
N LEU A 274 11.10 4.74 6.65
CA LEU A 274 10.07 5.32 7.55
C LEU A 274 10.46 5.11 9.02
N ARG A 275 11.77 5.03 9.27
CA ARG A 275 12.30 4.97 10.62
C ARG A 275 12.64 6.38 11.09
N HIS A 276 12.34 6.62 12.35
CA HIS A 276 12.64 7.82 13.08
C HIS A 276 13.87 7.54 13.94
N SER A 277 14.76 8.53 14.04
CA SER A 277 15.80 8.57 15.05
C SER A 277 15.28 9.22 16.32
N GLY A 278 15.88 8.87 17.45
CA GLY A 278 15.61 9.50 18.72
C GLY A 278 16.57 9.04 19.81
N GLU A 279 16.56 9.77 20.92
CA GLU A 279 17.37 9.48 22.10
C GLU A 279 16.52 8.82 23.17
N VAL A 280 17.01 7.73 23.78
CA VAL A 280 16.32 7.05 24.87
C VAL A 280 16.28 7.95 26.11
N ALA A 281 15.11 8.51 26.40
CA ALA A 281 14.88 9.39 27.54
C ALA A 281 14.85 8.64 28.87
N TYR A 282 14.30 7.42 28.85
CA TYR A 282 14.05 6.61 30.02
C TYR A 282 13.93 5.13 29.65
N TRP A 283 14.46 4.25 30.49
CA TRP A 283 14.28 2.80 30.42
C TRP A 283 14.25 2.20 31.83
N ASN A 284 13.42 1.18 32.07
CA ASN A 284 13.32 0.55 33.39
C ASN A 284 13.44 -0.97 33.38
N ARG A 285 13.57 -1.53 34.58
CA ARG A 285 13.70 -2.97 34.84
C ARG A 285 12.46 -3.79 34.47
N LYS A 286 11.30 -3.17 34.22
CA LYS A 286 10.09 -3.84 33.74
C LYS A 286 10.07 -4.03 32.21
N GLY A 287 11.09 -3.55 31.50
CA GLY A 287 11.26 -3.77 30.07
C GLY A 287 10.48 -2.78 29.20
N TYR A 288 10.29 -1.54 29.66
CA TYR A 288 9.74 -0.47 28.84
C TYR A 288 10.44 0.87 29.12
N GLY A 289 10.24 1.81 28.21
CA GLY A 289 10.87 3.12 28.23
C GLY A 289 10.19 4.14 27.35
N PHE A 290 10.89 5.24 27.12
CA PHE A 290 10.46 6.38 26.34
C PHE A 290 11.60 6.91 25.48
N ILE A 291 11.30 7.28 24.23
CA ILE A 291 12.26 7.84 23.28
C ILE A 291 11.85 9.29 22.97
N LYS A 292 12.79 10.22 23.08
CA LYS A 292 12.64 11.62 22.62
C LYS A 292 12.93 11.68 21.13
N ARG A 293 12.02 12.30 20.38
CA ARG A 293 12.18 12.55 18.95
C ARG A 293 12.37 14.03 18.70
N GLU A 294 13.38 14.41 17.92
CA GLU A 294 13.54 15.79 17.48
C GLU A 294 12.57 16.12 16.33
N GLY A 295 11.92 17.29 16.40
CA GLY A 295 11.12 17.85 15.30
C GLY A 295 9.60 17.58 15.29
N MET A 296 9.02 16.90 16.30
CA MET A 296 7.56 16.79 16.45
C MET A 296 7.14 16.77 17.93
N GLY A 297 6.78 17.94 18.48
CA GLY A 297 6.14 18.07 19.79
C GLY A 297 6.97 17.58 20.99
N LEU A 298 6.51 17.90 22.20
CA LEU A 298 7.15 17.48 23.46
C LEU A 298 6.80 16.04 23.88
N GLU A 299 6.14 15.26 23.01
CA GLU A 299 5.59 13.96 23.39
C GLU A 299 6.63 12.84 23.24
N ASN A 300 6.89 12.14 24.34
CA ASN A 300 7.77 10.99 24.35
C ASN A 300 7.08 9.76 23.73
N ILE A 301 7.80 9.03 22.88
CA ILE A 301 7.29 7.84 22.21
C ILE A 301 7.49 6.63 23.12
N TYR A 302 6.42 5.87 23.37
CA TYR A 302 6.47 4.67 24.21
C TYR A 302 7.27 3.55 23.54
N VAL A 303 8.12 2.83 24.28
CA VAL A 303 8.84 1.67 23.76
C VAL A 303 8.79 0.49 24.73
N HIS A 304 8.58 -0.72 24.20
CA HIS A 304 8.57 -1.96 24.99
C HIS A 304 9.68 -2.91 24.51
N GLN A 305 10.20 -3.77 25.40
CA GLN A 305 11.28 -4.73 25.11
C GLN A 305 10.99 -5.64 23.91
N ARG A 306 9.71 -5.97 23.67
CA ARG A 306 9.29 -6.78 22.50
C ARG A 306 9.48 -6.04 21.17
N SER A 307 9.53 -4.72 21.20
CA SER A 307 9.75 -3.88 20.02
C SER A 307 11.23 -3.79 19.61
N ILE A 308 12.16 -4.17 20.49
CA ILE A 308 13.61 -4.15 20.21
C ILE A 308 13.96 -5.34 19.33
N VAL A 309 14.71 -5.11 18.25
CA VAL A 309 15.20 -6.15 17.34
C VAL A 309 16.52 -6.69 17.90
N GLY A 310 16.60 -8.01 18.09
CA GLY A 310 17.78 -8.71 18.61
C GLY A 310 17.41 -9.92 19.47
N ASP A 311 18.36 -10.82 19.71
CA ASP A 311 18.14 -12.01 20.52
C ASP A 311 18.58 -11.82 21.97
N GLY A 312 17.97 -12.55 22.92
CA GLY A 312 18.35 -12.50 24.33
C GLY A 312 17.73 -11.36 25.15
N PHE A 313 18.52 -10.81 26.09
CA PHE A 313 18.06 -9.76 27.02
C PHE A 313 17.92 -8.42 26.31
N ARG A 314 16.67 -7.96 26.11
CA ARG A 314 16.34 -6.73 25.37
C ARG A 314 16.17 -5.55 26.32
N SER A 315 17.12 -4.62 26.29
CA SER A 315 17.10 -3.40 27.11
C SER A 315 17.63 -2.20 26.33
N LEU A 316 17.36 -0.99 26.81
CA LEU A 316 17.89 0.26 26.27
C LEU A 316 18.65 1.03 27.34
N LEU A 317 19.71 1.73 26.96
CA LEU A 317 20.46 2.62 27.85
C LEU A 317 19.91 4.05 27.75
N LYS A 318 19.79 4.77 28.87
CA LYS A 318 19.38 6.18 28.85
C LYS A 318 20.45 7.01 28.12
N GLY A 319 20.03 7.87 27.20
CA GLY A 319 20.93 8.65 26.33
C GLY A 319 21.41 7.89 25.09
N GLU A 320 20.92 6.67 24.86
CA GLU A 320 21.27 5.87 23.69
C GLU A 320 20.51 6.36 22.44
N ASP A 321 21.24 6.54 21.33
CA ASP A 321 20.64 6.79 20.03
C ASP A 321 20.00 5.51 19.47
N VAL A 322 18.75 5.63 19.04
CA VAL A 322 17.97 4.52 18.50
C VAL A 322 17.23 4.93 17.24
N VAL A 323 16.92 3.92 16.43
CA VAL A 323 16.21 4.02 15.16
C VAL A 323 15.01 3.09 15.20
N PHE A 324 13.82 3.58 14.88
CA PHE A 324 12.56 2.85 15.11
C PHE A 324 11.44 3.31 14.19
N SER A 325 10.44 2.46 13.97
CA SER A 325 9.18 2.85 13.31
C SER A 325 8.13 3.28 14.33
N VAL A 326 7.26 4.24 14.00
CA VAL A 326 6.17 4.69 14.88
C VAL A 326 4.87 3.97 14.54
N GLY A 327 4.19 3.47 15.56
CA GLY A 327 2.83 2.96 15.50
C GLY A 327 1.95 3.64 16.56
N THR A 328 0.69 3.25 16.63
CA THR A 328 -0.27 3.78 17.60
C THR A 328 -0.84 2.63 18.41
N MET A 329 -0.83 2.79 19.72
CA MET A 329 -1.44 1.87 20.67
C MET A 329 -2.98 2.00 20.65
N PRO A 330 -3.73 1.00 21.15
CA PRO A 330 -5.18 1.07 21.22
C PRO A 330 -5.74 2.28 22.01
N ASP A 331 -4.94 2.84 22.92
CA ASP A 331 -5.28 4.04 23.71
C ASP A 331 -4.89 5.36 23.01
N GLY A 332 -4.46 5.30 21.75
CA GLY A 332 -4.09 6.46 20.93
C GLY A 332 -2.65 6.95 21.13
N LYS A 333 -1.88 6.37 22.06
CA LYS A 333 -0.48 6.79 22.28
C LYS A 333 0.44 6.28 21.19
N LEU A 334 1.48 7.05 20.89
CA LEU A 334 2.51 6.63 19.95
C LEU A 334 3.43 5.57 20.59
N GLU A 335 3.72 4.52 19.86
CA GLU A 335 4.68 3.49 20.24
C GLU A 335 5.78 3.29 19.19
N ALA A 336 6.98 3.00 19.65
CA ALA A 336 8.10 2.59 18.84
C ALA A 336 8.04 1.08 18.58
N ARG A 337 8.22 0.71 17.32
CA ARG A 337 8.25 -0.67 16.80
C ARG A 337 9.54 -0.89 16.03
N ARG A 338 10.09 -2.11 16.08
CA ARG A 338 11.32 -2.50 15.39
C ARG A 338 12.52 -1.59 15.71
N VAL A 339 12.77 -1.39 16.99
CA VAL A 339 13.83 -0.53 17.54
C VAL A 339 15.19 -1.20 17.37
N THR A 340 16.14 -0.48 16.79
CA THR A 340 17.55 -0.85 16.61
C THR A 340 18.45 0.33 16.99
N GLY A 341 19.77 0.15 17.04
CA GLY A 341 20.72 1.27 16.99
C GLY A 341 20.86 1.86 15.58
N PRO A 342 21.57 2.99 15.44
CA PRO A 342 21.90 3.62 14.15
C PRO A 342 22.52 2.65 13.15
N GLY A 343 22.07 2.70 11.88
CA GLY A 343 22.55 1.80 10.83
C GLY A 343 22.15 0.33 11.01
N GLY A 344 21.14 0.04 11.83
CA GLY A 344 20.64 -1.31 12.06
C GLY A 344 21.40 -2.14 13.09
N ARG A 345 22.44 -1.56 13.72
CA ARG A 345 23.24 -2.25 14.74
C ARG A 345 22.38 -2.65 15.96
N PRO A 346 22.76 -3.70 16.71
CA PRO A 346 22.13 -4.01 17.99
C PRO A 346 22.18 -2.81 18.93
N VAL A 347 21.13 -2.65 19.73
CA VAL A 347 21.10 -1.64 20.81
C VAL A 347 22.19 -1.97 21.84
N VAL A 348 22.81 -0.93 22.41
CA VAL A 348 23.79 -1.03 23.50
C VAL A 348 23.14 -1.67 24.71
N GLY A 349 21.98 -1.14 25.11
CA GLY A 349 21.21 -1.66 26.24
C GLY A 349 21.90 -1.49 27.60
N GLN A 350 21.20 -1.86 28.67
CA GLN A 350 21.80 -1.92 30.00
C GLN A 350 22.62 -3.21 30.13
N PRO A 351 23.80 -3.17 30.77
CA PRO A 351 24.52 -4.38 31.09
C PRO A 351 23.62 -5.27 31.95
N ARG A 352 23.63 -6.57 31.67
CA ARG A 352 22.95 -7.54 32.51
C ARG A 352 23.59 -7.44 33.90
N GLU A 353 22.87 -6.89 34.88
CA GLU A 353 23.28 -7.00 36.28
C GLU A 353 23.51 -8.50 36.52
N ALA A 354 24.76 -8.87 36.81
CA ALA A 354 25.05 -10.20 37.31
C ALA A 354 24.08 -10.42 38.48
N GLU A 355 23.34 -11.53 38.47
CA GLU A 355 22.51 -11.91 39.61
C GLU A 355 23.44 -11.85 40.83
N GLN A 356 23.27 -10.83 41.67
CA GLN A 356 23.87 -10.87 42.99
C GLN A 356 23.37 -12.17 43.61
N PRO A 357 24.27 -13.06 44.07
CA PRO A 357 23.85 -14.32 44.65
C PRO A 357 22.81 -13.97 45.71
N ARG A 358 21.61 -14.58 45.58
CA ARG A 358 20.52 -14.39 46.54
C ARG A 358 21.14 -14.49 47.93
N ALA A 359 21.12 -13.39 48.68
CA ALA A 359 21.44 -13.42 50.09
C ALA A 359 20.63 -14.58 50.69
N LEU A 360 21.34 -15.53 51.30
CA LEU A 360 20.77 -16.67 52.01
C LEU A 360 19.59 -16.15 52.82
N ARG A 361 18.37 -16.53 52.41
CA ARG A 361 17.19 -16.27 53.22
C ARG A 361 17.45 -16.97 54.55
N GLY A 362 17.61 -16.17 55.62
CA GLY A 362 17.63 -16.68 56.98
C GLY A 362 16.41 -17.57 57.26
N PRO A 363 16.50 -18.46 58.25
CA PRO A 363 15.50 -19.49 58.47
C PRO A 363 14.11 -18.86 58.64
N PRO A 364 13.06 -19.49 58.10
CA PRO A 364 11.72 -18.93 58.14
C PRO A 364 11.26 -18.77 59.59
N ARG A 365 10.96 -17.53 59.99
CA ARG A 365 10.28 -17.24 61.26
C ARG A 365 8.90 -17.90 61.24
N GLY A 366 8.66 -18.74 62.23
CA GLY A 366 7.43 -19.52 62.39
C GLY A 366 6.19 -18.63 62.48
N GLY A 367 5.15 -19.04 61.74
CA GLY A 367 3.78 -18.60 61.94
C GLY A 367 2.94 -19.81 62.31
N ILE A 368 2.56 -19.92 63.58
CA ILE A 368 1.59 -20.90 64.08
C ILE A 368 0.24 -20.58 63.43
N ARG A 369 -0.38 -21.54 62.73
CA ARG A 369 -1.79 -21.49 62.34
C ARG A 369 -2.50 -22.76 62.82
N ALA A 370 -3.61 -22.53 63.53
CA ALA A 370 -4.46 -23.50 64.22
C ALA A 370 -5.14 -24.52 63.28
N PRO A 371 -5.57 -25.69 63.80
CA PRO A 371 -6.10 -26.77 62.97
C PRO A 371 -7.59 -26.59 62.64
N THR A 372 -7.94 -26.69 61.36
CA THR A 372 -9.35 -26.79 60.92
C THR A 372 -9.75 -28.24 60.69
N LYS A 373 -10.88 -28.61 61.31
CA LYS A 373 -11.50 -29.95 61.35
C LYS A 373 -11.80 -30.54 59.97
N ARG A 374 -11.44 -31.80 59.77
CA ARG A 374 -11.86 -32.65 58.63
C ARG A 374 -13.38 -32.93 58.72
N LYS A 375 -14.10 -32.77 57.60
CA LYS A 375 -15.43 -33.37 57.39
C LYS A 375 -15.26 -34.70 56.66
N ALA A 376 -15.91 -35.73 57.18
CA ALA A 376 -15.94 -37.09 56.65
C ALA A 376 -16.77 -37.20 55.36
N ALA A 377 -16.36 -38.11 54.47
CA ALA A 377 -17.09 -38.51 53.28
C ALA A 377 -18.30 -39.40 53.66
N GLY A 378 -19.47 -39.10 53.09
CA GLY A 378 -20.67 -39.94 53.17
C GLY A 378 -20.75 -40.93 51.99
N PRO A 379 -21.45 -42.07 52.14
CA PRO A 379 -21.39 -43.18 51.20
C PRO A 379 -22.34 -43.01 50.00
N VAL A 380 -21.94 -43.64 48.89
CA VAL A 380 -22.64 -43.72 47.59
C VAL A 380 -23.76 -44.78 47.66
N PRO A 381 -24.98 -44.51 47.17
CA PRO A 381 -26.01 -45.55 47.04
C PRO A 381 -25.94 -46.30 45.69
N PRO A 382 -26.39 -47.57 45.62
CA PRO A 382 -26.30 -48.41 44.44
C PRO A 382 -27.46 -48.15 43.46
N GLY A 383 -27.21 -48.44 42.18
CA GLY A 383 -28.06 -48.06 41.07
C GLY A 383 -29.29 -48.93 40.82
N VAL A 384 -30.14 -48.40 39.91
CA VAL A 384 -30.81 -49.07 38.78
C VAL A 384 -30.90 -48.03 37.66
#